data_AF-A0A7W7CFH8-F1
#
_entry.id   AF-A0A7W7CFH8-F1
#
_cell.length_a   1.000
_cell.length_b   1.000
_cell.length_c   1.000
_cell.angle_alpha   90.00
_cell.angle_beta   90.00
_cell.angle_gamma   90.00
#
_symmetry.space_group_name_H-M   'P 1'
#
loop_
_entity.id
_entity.type
_entity.pdbx_description
1 polymer ?
#
loop_
_entity_poly.entity_id
_entity_poly.type
_entity_poly.pdbx_seq_one_letter_code
_entity_poly.pdbx_strand_id
1 'polypeptide(L)'
;MSSTRLALLALTLGGALLAAGCTGGAAGGAANCDQQQTAVTAAEKAQTEAEAPAKTAEGKLAEVNKAKDTANAEADKASAKAKELHEKAAKGGAAQAADSAEAAAKSADLMAKATGLIVEAMEAREKAEAARTKANESAKALTEAKQKLTDCRK
;
A
#
# COMPACT_ATOMS: atom_id res chain seq x y z
N MET A 1 -15.93 -0.02 -33.57
CA MET A 1 -15.44 1.36 -33.42
C MET A 1 -13.98 1.28 -32.98
N SER A 2 -13.06 1.53 -33.90
CA SER A 2 -11.63 1.61 -33.62
C SER A 2 -11.29 2.98 -33.02
N SER A 3 -10.47 3.01 -31.98
CA SER A 3 -9.67 4.18 -31.60
C SER A 3 -8.42 3.72 -30.82
N THR A 4 -7.35 3.55 -31.60
CA THR A 4 -5.94 3.55 -31.21
C THR A 4 -5.57 4.86 -30.51
N ARG A 5 -4.76 4.83 -29.42
CA ARG A 5 -3.49 5.57 -29.12
C ARG A 5 -2.92 5.03 -27.80
N LEU A 6 -1.86 4.21 -27.78
CA LEU A 6 -0.44 4.63 -27.58
C LEU A 6 -0.29 5.66 -26.45
N ALA A 7 0.11 5.22 -25.24
CA ALA A 7 1.50 5.07 -24.79
C ALA A 7 2.11 6.38 -24.26
N LEU A 8 2.93 6.23 -23.23
CA LEU A 8 3.89 7.20 -22.65
C LEU A 8 3.32 8.26 -21.69
N LEU A 9 3.48 7.99 -20.40
CA LEU A 9 4.08 8.90 -19.42
C LEU A 9 4.77 8.00 -18.38
N ALA A 10 5.88 7.39 -18.78
CA ALA A 10 7.23 7.88 -18.50
C ALA A 10 7.61 7.65 -17.02
N LEU A 11 8.35 6.56 -16.83
CA LEU A 11 9.26 6.37 -15.72
C LEU A 11 10.05 7.67 -15.49
N THR A 12 9.83 8.34 -14.36
CA THR A 12 10.84 9.24 -13.80
C THR A 12 11.73 8.43 -12.87
N LEU A 13 12.46 7.48 -13.45
CA LEU A 13 13.66 6.89 -12.86
C LEU A 13 14.85 7.70 -13.32
N GLY A 14 15.70 8.11 -12.38
CA GLY A 14 17.13 8.31 -12.60
C GLY A 14 17.56 9.37 -13.62
N GLY A 15 17.89 10.57 -13.14
CA GLY A 15 18.50 11.58 -13.99
C GLY A 15 18.94 12.84 -13.26
N ALA A 16 19.54 12.70 -12.06
CA ALA A 16 20.34 13.80 -11.52
C ALA A 16 21.60 13.91 -12.39
N LEU A 17 21.53 14.86 -13.32
CA LEU A 17 22.55 15.24 -14.28
C LEU A 17 23.96 15.32 -13.65
N LEU A 18 24.80 14.37 -14.04
CA LEU A 18 26.23 14.56 -14.20
C LEU A 18 26.44 15.50 -15.41
N ALA A 19 26.60 16.79 -15.17
CA ALA A 19 27.19 17.76 -16.10
C ALA A 19 27.77 18.90 -15.26
N ALA A 20 29.08 18.91 -15.00
CA ALA A 20 30.14 19.44 -15.85
C ALA A 20 30.62 20.80 -15.29
N GLY A 21 31.81 20.79 -14.68
CA GLY A 21 32.46 21.97 -14.12
C GLY A 21 33.82 21.63 -13.51
N CYS A 22 34.72 21.07 -14.32
CA CYS A 22 36.12 20.92 -13.95
C CYS A 22 36.89 22.14 -14.51
N THR A 23 37.20 23.15 -13.68
CA THR A 23 38.29 24.09 -13.93
C THR A 23 38.75 24.77 -12.63
N GLY A 24 39.95 24.40 -12.19
CA GLY A 24 41.00 25.32 -11.71
C GLY A 24 40.71 26.23 -10.51
N GLY A 25 41.30 25.88 -9.36
CA GLY A 25 41.43 26.81 -8.24
C GLY A 25 42.10 26.15 -7.03
N ALA A 26 43.43 26.09 -7.04
CA ALA A 26 44.18 25.75 -5.84
C ALA A 26 44.15 26.92 -4.84
N ALA A 27 43.54 26.73 -3.67
CA ALA A 27 43.80 27.45 -2.43
C ALA A 27 43.14 26.66 -1.28
N GLY A 28 43.86 26.51 -0.15
CA GLY A 28 43.61 25.45 0.83
C GLY A 28 42.48 25.68 1.84
N GLY A 29 42.38 24.68 2.74
CA GLY A 29 41.78 24.82 4.07
C GLY A 29 40.29 24.50 4.15
N ALA A 30 39.99 23.34 4.74
CA ALA A 30 38.68 22.70 4.90
C ALA A 30 38.07 22.18 3.60
N ALA A 31 37.99 20.84 3.46
CA ALA A 31 37.07 20.24 2.50
C ALA A 31 35.66 20.70 2.88
N ASN A 32 35.12 21.66 2.15
CA ASN A 32 33.80 22.16 2.44
C ASN A 32 32.76 21.08 2.05
N CYS A 33 32.26 20.37 3.05
CA CYS A 33 31.25 19.31 2.89
C CYS A 33 29.82 19.82 2.68
N ASP A 34 29.64 21.11 2.32
CA ASP A 34 28.33 21.74 2.10
C ASP A 34 27.47 20.99 1.07
N GLN A 35 28.08 20.41 0.03
CA GLN A 35 27.35 19.60 -0.95
C GLN A 35 26.77 18.32 -0.33
N GLN A 36 27.56 17.62 0.49
CA GLN A 36 27.12 16.41 1.20
C GLN A 36 26.08 16.75 2.27
N GLN A 37 26.23 17.89 2.95
CA GLN A 37 25.26 18.38 3.92
C GLN A 37 23.91 18.69 3.24
N THR A 38 23.93 19.36 2.09
CA THR A 38 22.74 19.63 1.27
C THR A 38 22.06 18.33 0.81
N ALA A 39 22.85 17.33 0.40
CA ALA A 39 22.33 16.03 0.01
C ALA A 39 21.65 15.29 1.18
N VAL A 40 22.20 15.38 2.40
CA VAL A 40 21.56 14.83 3.61
C VAL A 40 20.22 15.52 3.86
N THR A 41 20.17 16.86 3.86
CA THR A 41 18.93 17.59 4.09
C THR A 41 17.86 17.27 3.04
N ALA A 42 18.24 17.14 1.77
CA ALA A 42 17.33 16.73 0.70
C ALA A 42 16.80 15.30 0.92
N ALA A 43 17.66 14.37 1.33
CA ALA A 43 17.28 12.98 1.60
C ALA A 43 16.40 12.84 2.86
N GLU A 44 16.64 13.65 3.91
CA GLU A 44 15.78 13.69 5.11
C GLU A 44 14.38 14.19 4.78
N LYS A 45 14.29 15.23 3.94
CA LYS A 45 13.01 15.73 3.44
C LYS A 45 12.28 14.66 2.61
N ALA A 46 12.98 14.01 1.67
CA ALA A 46 12.40 12.95 0.85
C ALA A 46 11.92 11.75 1.68
N GLN A 47 12.67 11.35 2.72
CA GLN A 47 12.25 10.32 3.65
C GLN A 47 10.96 10.73 4.38
N THR A 48 10.92 11.93 4.93
CA THR A 48 9.74 12.44 5.66
C THR A 48 8.49 12.47 4.76
N GLU A 49 8.64 12.93 3.52
CA GLU A 49 7.56 12.97 2.53
C GLU A 49 7.10 11.57 2.08
N ALA A 50 7.96 10.54 2.18
CA ALA A 50 7.63 9.17 1.84
C ALA A 50 7.01 8.37 3.02
N GLU A 51 7.35 8.71 4.26
CA GLU A 51 6.86 7.98 5.45
C GLU A 51 5.37 8.22 5.75
N ALA A 52 4.90 9.46 5.61
CA ALA A 52 3.49 9.80 5.84
C ALA A 52 2.52 8.99 4.93
N PRO A 53 2.68 8.96 3.60
CA PRO A 53 1.82 8.17 2.74
C PRO A 53 1.95 6.67 2.97
N ALA A 54 3.13 6.16 3.37
CA ALA A 54 3.28 4.76 3.74
C ALA A 54 2.42 4.40 4.95
N LYS A 55 2.46 5.20 6.03
CA LYS A 55 1.61 4.98 7.21
C LYS A 55 0.12 5.09 6.89
N THR A 56 -0.27 6.06 6.05
CA THR A 56 -1.66 6.20 5.63
C THR A 56 -2.13 4.98 4.83
N ALA A 57 -1.31 4.48 3.90
CA ALA A 57 -1.65 3.32 3.08
C ALA A 57 -1.72 2.03 3.93
N GLU A 58 -0.80 1.84 4.87
CA GLU A 58 -0.84 0.75 5.84
C GLU A 58 -2.09 0.81 6.73
N GLY A 59 -2.47 2.01 7.20
CA GLY A 59 -3.69 2.20 7.99
C GLY A 59 -4.94 1.79 7.21
N LYS A 60 -5.06 2.21 5.95
CA LYS A 60 -6.16 1.80 5.07
C LYS A 60 -6.18 0.29 4.85
N LEU A 61 -5.03 -0.33 4.59
CA LEU A 61 -4.94 -1.78 4.45
C LEU A 61 -5.40 -2.50 5.73
N ALA A 62 -5.05 -1.98 6.92
CA ALA A 62 -5.49 -2.53 8.19
C ALA A 62 -7.02 -2.41 8.38
N GLU A 63 -7.61 -1.25 8.06
CA GLU A 63 -9.06 -1.06 8.12
C GLU A 63 -9.81 -1.99 7.17
N VAL A 64 -9.37 -2.11 5.93
CA VAL A 64 -10.00 -2.99 4.94
C VAL A 64 -9.89 -4.46 5.35
N ASN A 65 -8.74 -4.89 5.88
CA ASN A 65 -8.60 -6.26 6.40
C ASN A 65 -9.54 -6.51 7.58
N LYS A 66 -9.69 -5.55 8.50
CA LYS A 66 -10.64 -5.68 9.61
C LYS A 66 -12.09 -5.77 9.13
N ALA A 67 -12.47 -4.98 8.12
CA ALA A 67 -13.78 -5.05 7.49
C ALA A 67 -14.00 -6.41 6.82
N LYS A 68 -13.02 -6.91 6.06
CA LYS A 68 -13.04 -8.23 5.44
C LYS A 68 -13.21 -9.35 6.47
N ASP A 69 -12.46 -9.31 7.56
CA ASP A 69 -12.54 -10.33 8.62
C ASP A 69 -13.91 -10.30 9.32
N THR A 70 -14.49 -9.11 9.51
CA THR A 70 -15.85 -8.94 10.04
C THR A 70 -16.89 -9.52 9.09
N ALA A 71 -16.80 -9.22 7.79
CA ALA A 71 -17.70 -9.74 6.78
C ALA A 71 -17.62 -11.27 6.66
N ASN A 72 -16.42 -11.85 6.72
CA ASN A 72 -16.23 -13.30 6.75
C ASN A 72 -16.87 -13.93 8.00
N ALA A 73 -16.68 -13.35 9.18
CA ALA A 73 -17.29 -13.85 10.41
C ALA A 73 -18.82 -13.77 10.36
N GLU A 74 -19.40 -12.75 9.73
CA GLU A 74 -20.84 -12.67 9.49
C GLU A 74 -21.32 -13.72 8.47
N ALA A 75 -20.57 -13.94 7.39
CA ALA A 75 -20.87 -14.97 6.40
C ALA A 75 -20.85 -16.38 7.01
N ASP A 76 -19.90 -16.66 7.91
CA ASP A 76 -19.82 -17.92 8.64
C ASP A 76 -21.03 -18.12 9.56
N LYS A 77 -21.44 -17.07 10.29
CA LYS A 77 -22.65 -17.11 11.13
C LYS A 77 -23.91 -17.33 10.30
N ALA A 78 -24.04 -16.65 9.17
CA ALA A 78 -25.17 -16.81 8.27
C ALA A 78 -25.23 -18.23 7.70
N SER A 79 -24.08 -18.79 7.31
CA SER A 79 -23.96 -20.15 6.79
C SER A 79 -24.27 -21.20 7.86
N ALA A 80 -23.81 -21.01 9.09
CA ALA A 80 -24.16 -21.87 10.23
C ALA A 80 -25.67 -21.85 10.51
N LYS A 81 -26.29 -20.66 10.51
CA LYS A 81 -27.75 -20.52 10.69
C LYS A 81 -28.53 -21.17 9.55
N ALA A 82 -28.08 -21.02 8.31
CA ALA A 82 -28.69 -21.68 7.15
C ALA A 82 -28.66 -23.21 7.30
N LYS A 83 -27.54 -23.78 7.76
CA LYS A 83 -27.40 -25.22 8.03
C LYS A 83 -28.36 -25.68 9.14
N GLU A 84 -28.46 -24.94 10.24
CA GLU A 84 -29.38 -25.26 11.34
C GLU A 84 -30.84 -25.25 10.88
N LEU A 85 -31.23 -24.25 10.08
CA LEU A 85 -32.58 -24.15 9.52
C LEU A 85 -32.87 -25.28 8.52
N HIS A 86 -31.88 -25.68 7.72
CA HIS A 86 -32.02 -26.80 6.80
C HIS A 86 -32.26 -28.13 7.55
N GLU A 87 -31.50 -28.39 8.61
CA GLU A 87 -31.69 -29.57 9.47
C GLU A 87 -33.07 -29.58 10.18
N LYS A 88 -33.59 -28.40 10.54
CA LYS A 88 -34.95 -28.24 11.09
C LYS A 88 -36.04 -28.41 10.02
N ALA A 89 -35.84 -27.87 8.82
CA ALA A 89 -36.77 -27.99 7.70
C ALA A 89 -36.91 -29.44 7.21
N ALA A 90 -35.84 -30.25 7.27
CA ALA A 90 -35.92 -31.69 7.03
C ALA A 90 -36.87 -32.44 8.00
N LYS A 91 -37.29 -31.79 9.10
CA LYS A 91 -38.17 -32.33 10.13
C LYS A 91 -39.54 -31.63 10.22
N GLY A 92 -39.87 -30.66 9.35
CA GLY A 92 -41.14 -29.92 9.42
C GLY A 92 -41.54 -29.14 8.14
N GLY A 93 -42.74 -28.54 8.16
CA GLY A 93 -43.46 -28.06 6.98
C GLY A 93 -43.04 -26.69 6.38
N ALA A 94 -43.78 -26.26 5.36
CA ALA A 94 -43.44 -25.18 4.40
C ALA A 94 -42.93 -23.84 4.99
N ALA A 95 -43.28 -23.46 6.23
CA ALA A 95 -42.77 -22.26 6.88
C ALA A 95 -41.24 -22.27 7.06
N GLN A 96 -40.65 -23.45 7.30
CA GLN A 96 -39.20 -23.60 7.51
C GLN A 96 -38.40 -23.52 6.20
N ALA A 97 -39.06 -23.73 5.05
CA ALA A 97 -38.44 -23.54 3.74
C ALA A 97 -38.22 -22.05 3.40
N ALA A 98 -39.13 -21.16 3.83
CA ALA A 98 -38.98 -19.73 3.65
C ALA A 98 -37.81 -19.16 4.47
N ASP A 99 -37.68 -19.58 5.74
CA ASP A 99 -36.55 -19.18 6.60
C ASP A 99 -35.20 -19.66 6.03
N SER A 100 -35.17 -20.86 5.46
CA SER A 100 -33.99 -21.42 4.78
C SER A 100 -33.59 -20.61 3.55
N ALA A 101 -34.56 -20.18 2.73
CA ALA A 101 -34.30 -19.34 1.56
C ALA A 101 -33.79 -17.94 1.95
N GLU A 102 -34.35 -17.33 3.00
CA GLU A 102 -33.89 -16.04 3.53
C GLU A 102 -32.45 -16.13 4.06
N ALA A 103 -32.12 -17.20 4.79
CA ALA A 103 -30.77 -17.43 5.29
C ALA A 103 -29.75 -17.64 4.15
N ALA A 104 -30.13 -18.35 3.09
CA ALA A 104 -29.31 -18.52 1.89
C ALA A 104 -29.08 -17.17 1.17
N ALA A 105 -30.12 -16.35 1.02
CA ALA A 105 -30.01 -15.02 0.42
C ALA A 105 -29.09 -14.09 1.24
N LYS A 106 -29.20 -14.10 2.57
CA LYS A 106 -28.30 -13.36 3.48
C LYS A 106 -26.86 -13.83 3.36
N SER A 107 -26.62 -15.15 3.28
CA SER A 107 -25.27 -15.69 3.07
C SER A 107 -24.69 -15.23 1.73
N ALA A 108 -25.49 -15.25 0.64
CA ALA A 108 -25.06 -14.77 -0.67
C ALA A 108 -24.72 -13.26 -0.68
N ASP A 109 -25.52 -12.42 0.00
CA ASP A 109 -25.23 -10.97 0.14
C ASP A 109 -23.93 -10.72 0.91
N LEU A 110 -23.69 -11.46 1.99
CA LEU A 110 -22.46 -11.35 2.77
C LEU A 110 -21.22 -11.82 1.98
N MET A 111 -21.35 -12.88 1.20
CA MET A 111 -20.28 -13.34 0.28
C MET A 111 -19.98 -12.29 -0.81
N ALA A 112 -21.01 -11.64 -1.36
CA ALA A 112 -20.83 -10.56 -2.33
C ALA A 112 -20.09 -9.36 -1.71
N LYS A 113 -20.46 -8.95 -0.49
CA LYS A 113 -19.76 -7.91 0.28
C LYS A 113 -18.31 -8.30 0.60
N ALA A 114 -18.08 -9.53 1.04
CA ALA A 114 -16.74 -10.03 1.30
C ALA A 114 -15.86 -10.00 0.04
N THR A 115 -16.43 -10.35 -1.12
CA THR A 115 -15.72 -10.27 -2.42
C THR A 115 -15.32 -8.84 -2.76
N GLY A 116 -16.21 -7.86 -2.54
CA GLY A 116 -15.90 -6.44 -2.71
C GLY A 116 -14.73 -5.98 -1.81
N LEU A 117 -14.76 -6.40 -0.54
CA LEU A 117 -13.70 -6.10 0.43
C LEU A 117 -12.36 -6.78 0.10
N ILE A 118 -12.38 -7.96 -0.55
CA ILE A 118 -11.16 -8.63 -1.03
C ILE A 118 -10.52 -7.81 -2.15
N VAL A 119 -11.30 -7.30 -3.10
CA VAL A 119 -10.78 -6.44 -4.18
C VAL A 119 -10.20 -5.15 -3.60
N GLU A 120 -10.91 -4.52 -2.68
CA GLU A 120 -10.41 -3.33 -1.98
C GLU A 120 -9.14 -3.62 -1.17
N ALA A 121 -9.04 -4.79 -0.54
CA ALA A 121 -7.85 -5.20 0.21
C ALA A 121 -6.63 -5.38 -0.72
N MET A 122 -6.84 -5.91 -1.93
CA MET A 122 -5.78 -6.05 -2.92
C MET A 122 -5.26 -4.68 -3.38
N GLU A 123 -6.16 -3.75 -3.70
CA GLU A 123 -5.77 -2.39 -4.10
C GLU A 123 -5.07 -1.63 -2.95
N ALA A 124 -5.60 -1.75 -1.72
CA ALA A 124 -4.98 -1.15 -0.54
C ALA A 124 -3.60 -1.73 -0.26
N ARG A 125 -3.41 -3.04 -0.51
CA ARG A 125 -2.13 -3.73 -0.34
C ARG A 125 -1.11 -3.25 -1.36
N GLU A 126 -1.47 -3.15 -2.63
CA GLU A 126 -0.58 -2.64 -3.68
C GLU A 126 -0.11 -1.23 -3.35
N LYS A 127 -1.03 -0.35 -2.93
CA LYS A 127 -0.69 1.02 -2.51
C LYS A 127 0.24 1.05 -1.29
N ALA A 128 0.00 0.19 -0.30
CA ALA A 128 0.84 0.08 0.89
C ALA A 128 2.25 -0.43 0.54
N GLU A 129 2.37 -1.44 -0.34
CA GLU A 129 3.64 -1.99 -0.78
C GLU A 129 4.44 -0.97 -1.61
N ALA A 130 3.80 -0.24 -2.53
CA ALA A 130 4.42 0.84 -3.29
C ALA A 130 4.93 1.96 -2.37
N ALA A 131 4.11 2.39 -1.40
CA ALA A 131 4.48 3.44 -0.46
C ALA A 131 5.61 3.00 0.48
N ARG A 132 5.59 1.74 0.96
CA ARG A 132 6.71 1.15 1.72
C ARG A 132 8.00 1.12 0.92
N THR A 133 7.93 0.72 -0.35
CA THR A 133 9.10 0.64 -1.22
C THR A 133 9.75 2.01 -1.35
N LYS A 134 8.94 3.05 -1.63
CA LYS A 134 9.42 4.44 -1.72
C LYS A 134 10.02 4.95 -0.40
N ALA A 135 9.40 4.63 0.73
CA ALA A 135 9.93 4.99 2.05
C ALA A 135 11.28 4.31 2.32
N ASN A 136 11.41 3.02 1.99
CA ASN A 136 12.64 2.26 2.15
C ASN A 136 13.77 2.76 1.23
N GLU A 137 13.45 3.09 -0.03
CA GLU A 137 14.41 3.69 -0.96
C GLU A 137 14.91 5.05 -0.45
N SER A 138 14.01 5.88 0.07
CA SER A 138 14.36 7.19 0.64
C SER A 138 15.24 7.05 1.90
N ALA A 139 14.94 6.07 2.76
CA ALA A 139 15.75 5.76 3.93
C ALA A 139 17.16 5.24 3.56
N LYS A 140 17.28 4.43 2.50
CA LYS A 140 18.59 4.01 1.96
C LYS A 140 19.38 5.20 1.42
N ALA A 141 18.74 6.05 0.61
CA ALA A 141 19.37 7.26 0.07
C ALA A 141 19.87 8.19 1.19
N LEU A 142 19.10 8.34 2.28
CA LEU A 142 19.55 9.09 3.44
C LEU A 142 20.77 8.46 4.13
N THR A 143 20.75 7.13 4.32
CA THR A 143 21.87 6.41 4.92
C THR A 143 23.15 6.62 4.10
N GLU A 144 23.05 6.51 2.77
CA GLU A 144 24.17 6.76 1.86
C GLU A 144 24.65 8.22 1.89
N ALA A 145 23.72 9.18 1.93
CA ALA A 145 24.07 10.60 2.05
C ALA A 145 24.80 10.91 3.36
N LYS A 146 24.34 10.33 4.48
CA LYS A 146 24.99 10.44 5.80
C LYS A 146 26.37 9.82 5.81
N GLN A 147 26.55 8.68 5.15
CA GLN A 147 27.85 8.04 5.00
C GLN A 147 28.82 8.93 4.20
N LYS A 148 28.39 9.45 3.05
CA LYS A 148 29.21 10.37 2.23
C LYS A 148 29.59 11.65 2.97
N LEU A 149 28.68 12.22 3.77
CA LEU A 149 28.98 13.36 4.64
C LEU A 149 30.01 13.00 5.71
N THR A 150 29.87 11.82 6.31
CA THR A 150 30.82 11.33 7.32
C THR A 150 32.21 11.14 6.71
N ASP A 151 32.29 10.56 5.52
CA ASP A 151 33.57 10.33 4.83
C ASP A 151 34.21 11.63 4.34
N CYS A 152 33.42 12.63 3.95
CA CYS A 152 33.93 13.98 3.63
C CYS A 152 34.55 14.69 4.84
N ARG A 153 34.05 14.40 6.05
CA ARG A 153 34.49 15.02 7.31
C ARG A 153 35.71 14.34 7.95
N LYS A 154 36.13 13.19 7.44
CA LYS A 154 37.34 12.48 7.90
C LYS A 154 38.57 13.00 7.19
#